data_AF-F4MXW6-F1
#
_entry.id   AF-F4MXW6-F1
#
_cell.length_a   1.000
_cell.length_b   1.000
_cell.length_c   1.000
_cell.angle_alpha   90.00
_cell.angle_beta   90.00
_cell.angle_gamma   90.00
#
_symmetry.space_group_name_H-M   'P 1'
#
loop_
_entity.id
_entity.type
_entity.pdbx_description
1 polymer ?
#
loop_
_entity_poly.entity_id
_entity_poly.type
_entity_poly.pdbx_seq_one_letter_code
_entity_poly.pdbx_strand_id
1 'polypeptide(L)' 'MKISQTATMIHQLWSSLGYAYLPDTSLLFTGEGQLPSVFPVTSLACASIATAGLAVAALIEAKHGLYPQVTVDQRLASL' A
#
# COMPACT_ATOMS: atom_id res chain seq x y z
N MET A 1 7.53 16.11 3.23
CA MET A 1 6.91 15.51 4.44
C MET A 1 5.47 15.07 4.15
N LYS A 2 5.23 14.21 3.14
CA LYS A 2 3.87 13.76 2.72
C LYS A 2 3.75 12.25 2.52
N ILE A 3 4.86 11.54 2.26
CA ILE A 3 4.92 10.07 2.14
C ILE A 3 4.88 9.36 3.52
N SER A 4 5.15 10.06 4.63
CA SER A 4 5.35 9.39 5.93
C SER A 4 4.07 8.78 6.52
N GLN A 5 2.88 9.33 6.27
CA GLN A 5 1.64 8.78 6.84
C GLN A 5 1.18 7.51 6.13
N THR A 6 1.16 7.50 4.79
CA THR A 6 0.78 6.32 4.00
C THR A 6 1.72 5.16 4.29
N ALA A 7 3.05 5.40 4.30
CA ALA A 7 4.03 4.37 4.63
C ALA A 7 3.84 3.83 6.06
N THR A 8 3.62 4.71 7.04
CA THR A 8 3.36 4.29 8.43
C THR A 8 2.12 3.40 8.53
N MET A 9 1.03 3.79 7.86
CA MET A 9 -0.21 2.99 7.84
C MET A 9 -0.01 1.64 7.16
N ILE A 10 0.77 1.57 6.08
CA ILE A 10 1.12 0.30 5.42
C ILE A 10 1.85 -0.62 6.40
N HIS A 11 2.84 -0.11 7.13
CA HIS A 11 3.54 -0.87 8.17
C HIS A 11 2.58 -1.38 9.26
N GLN A 12 1.66 -0.54 9.71
CA GLN A 12 0.67 -0.94 10.73
C GLN A 12 -0.31 -1.99 10.23
N LEU A 13 -0.86 -1.80 9.03
CA LEU A 13 -1.78 -2.75 8.41
C LEU A 13 -1.07 -4.08 8.12
N TRP A 14 0.16 -4.04 7.63
CA TRP A 14 0.95 -5.24 7.39
C TRP A 14 1.23 -6.01 8.68
N SER A 15 1.62 -5.31 9.75
CA SER A 15 1.81 -5.92 11.07
C SER A 15 0.51 -6.52 11.62
N SER A 16 -0.64 -5.90 11.35
CA SER A 16 -1.95 -6.43 11.79
C SER A 16 -2.33 -7.76 11.12
N LEU A 17 -1.75 -8.07 9.95
CA LEU A 17 -1.88 -9.36 9.29
C LEU A 17 -1.01 -10.46 9.92
N GLY A 18 -0.20 -10.13 10.93
CA GLY A 18 0.69 -11.06 11.63
C GLY A 18 2.10 -11.16 11.05
N TYR A 19 2.47 -10.31 10.09
CA TYR A 19 3.79 -10.31 9.48
C TYR A 19 4.75 -9.32 10.15
N ALA A 20 6.00 -9.74 10.38
CA ALA A 20 6.99 -8.93 11.10
C ALA A 20 7.70 -7.88 10.22
N TYR A 21 7.88 -8.18 8.93
CA TYR A 21 8.63 -7.32 8.01
C TYR A 21 7.85 -7.13 6.73
N LEU A 22 7.86 -5.89 6.23
CA LEU A 22 7.29 -5.62 4.92
C LEU A 22 8.14 -6.31 3.85
N PRO A 23 7.51 -6.99 2.89
CA PRO A 23 8.22 -7.58 1.77
C PRO A 23 8.93 -6.47 1.00
N ASP A 24 10.13 -6.74 0.48
CA ASP A 24 10.96 -5.81 -0.31
C ASP A 24 10.39 -5.58 -1.72
N THR A 25 9.05 -5.60 -1.84
CA THR A 25 8.30 -5.43 -3.08
C THR A 25 8.38 -3.98 -3.49
N SER A 26 8.70 -3.76 -4.77
CA SER A 26 8.61 -2.44 -5.36
C SER A 26 7.15 -1.99 -5.33
N LEU A 27 6.88 -1.01 -4.45
CA LEU A 27 5.59 -0.34 -4.34
C LEU A 27 5.70 1.05 -4.97
N LEU A 28 4.91 1.29 -6.01
CA LEU A 28 4.85 2.58 -6.70
C LEU A 28 3.50 3.24 -6.46
N PHE A 29 3.52 4.51 -6.07
CA PHE A 29 2.33 5.36 -6.05
C PHE A 29 2.28 6.22 -7.31
N THR A 30 1.13 6.24 -7.96
CA THR A 30 0.84 7.04 -9.17
C THR A 30 -0.46 7.80 -8.96
N GLY A 31 -0.84 8.65 -9.93
CA GLY A 31 -2.02 9.49 -9.81
C GLY A 31 -1.81 10.68 -8.87
N GLU A 32 -2.59 11.73 -9.11
CA GLU A 32 -2.51 13.00 -8.39
C GLU A 32 -3.85 13.31 -7.73
N GLY A 33 -3.78 14.05 -6.62
CA GLY A 33 -4.94 14.52 -5.90
C GLY A 33 -5.12 13.84 -4.54
N GLN A 34 -5.64 14.63 -3.60
CA GLN A 34 -6.01 14.20 -2.27
C GLN A 34 -7.39 14.77 -1.99
N LEU A 35 -8.27 13.98 -1.38
CA LEU A 35 -9.57 14.48 -0.95
C LEU A 35 -9.35 15.61 0.07
N PRO A 36 -10.07 16.75 -0.04
CA PRO A 36 -9.99 17.84 0.91
C PRO A 36 -10.71 17.42 2.20
N SER A 37 -10.00 16.65 3.02
CA SER A 37 -10.49 16.10 4.27
C SER A 37 -9.57 16.50 5.41
N VAL A 38 -10.17 16.73 6.58
CA VAL A 38 -9.45 16.96 7.84
C VAL A 38 -8.69 15.69 8.26
N PHE A 39 -9.19 14.51 7.86
CA PHE A 39 -8.53 13.23 8.09
C PHE A 39 -7.76 12.78 6.85
N PRO A 40 -6.66 12.03 7.00
CA PRO A 40 -5.82 11.58 5.87
C PRO A 40 -6.46 10.40 5.13
N VAL A 41 -7.69 10.57 4.64
CA VAL A 41 -8.51 9.51 4.03
C VAL A 41 -7.92 8.95 2.75
N THR A 42 -7.33 9.79 1.90
CA THR A 42 -6.61 9.31 0.71
C THR A 42 -5.40 8.48 1.11
N SER A 43 -4.64 8.91 2.12
CA SER A 43 -3.49 8.14 2.63
C SER A 43 -3.92 6.80 3.19
N LEU A 44 -5.03 6.75 3.95
CA LEU A 44 -5.59 5.52 4.48
C LEU A 44 -6.06 4.57 3.37
N ALA A 45 -6.75 5.10 2.36
CA ALA A 45 -7.21 4.32 1.23
C ALA A 45 -6.03 3.76 0.41
N CYS A 46 -5.04 4.60 0.11
CA CYS A 46 -3.80 4.19 -0.56
C CYS A 46 -3.05 3.11 0.24
N ALA A 47 -2.94 3.28 1.56
CA ALA A 47 -2.30 2.29 2.43
C ALA A 47 -3.04 0.95 2.42
N SER A 48 -4.37 0.98 2.49
CA SER A 48 -5.21 -0.22 2.44
C SER A 48 -5.03 -1.00 1.14
N ILE A 49 -5.09 -0.30 0.00
CA ILE A 49 -4.90 -0.91 -1.32
C ILE A 49 -3.46 -1.40 -1.51
N ALA A 50 -2.47 -0.63 -1.08
CA ALA A 50 -1.07 -1.05 -1.12
C ALA A 50 -0.83 -2.32 -0.31
N THR A 51 -1.31 -2.38 0.94
CA THR A 51 -1.19 -3.57 1.79
C THR A 51 -1.85 -4.80 1.16
N ALA A 52 -3.05 -4.64 0.58
CA ALA A 52 -3.72 -5.72 -0.14
C ALA A 52 -2.90 -6.20 -1.35
N GLY A 53 -2.40 -5.26 -2.17
CA GLY A 53 -1.55 -5.59 -3.32
C GLY A 53 -0.26 -6.31 -2.93
N LEU A 54 0.38 -5.87 -1.85
CA LEU A 54 1.59 -6.51 -1.30
C LEU A 54 1.31 -7.93 -0.78
N ALA A 55 0.16 -8.16 -0.14
CA ALA A 55 -0.23 -9.49 0.32
C ALA A 55 -0.46 -10.45 -0.87
N VAL A 56 -1.05 -9.94 -1.95
CA VAL A 56 -1.21 -10.71 -3.20
C VAL A 56 0.15 -10.98 -3.86
N ALA A 57 1.05 -9.99 -3.91
CA ALA A 57 2.40 -10.16 -4.45
C ALA A 57 3.19 -11.22 -3.65
N ALA A 58 3.14 -11.17 -2.32
CA ALA A 58 3.75 -12.17 -1.44
C ALA A 58 3.16 -13.58 -1.66
N LEU A 59 1.85 -13.70 -1.90
CA LEU A 59 1.22 -14.98 -2.23
C LEU A 59 1.70 -15.51 -3.59
N ILE A 60 1.84 -14.64 -4.59
CA ILE A 60 2.36 -15.00 -5.92
C ILE A 60 3.83 -15.43 -5.82
N GLU A 61 4.63 -14.75 -5.02
CA GLU A 61 6.02 -15.13 -4.74
C GLU A 61 6.08 -16.52 -4.10
N ALA A 62 5.32 -16.74 -3.03
CA ALA A 62 5.32 -18.01 -2.31
C ALA A 62 4.87 -19.19 -3.18
N LYS A 63 3.96 -18.96 -4.14
CA LYS A 63 3.44 -20.03 -5.02
C LYS A 63 4.23 -20.22 -6.30
N HIS A 64 4.72 -19.15 -6.90
CA HIS A 64 5.24 -19.14 -8.27
C HIS A 64 6.69 -18.63 -8.37
N GLY A 65 7.28 -18.16 -7.27
CA GLY A 65 8.64 -17.57 -7.24
C GLY A 65 8.76 -16.25 -8.01
N LEU A 66 7.64 -15.62 -8.35
CA LEU A 66 7.59 -14.36 -9.07
C LEU A 66 7.31 -13.22 -8.10
N TYR A 67 7.99 -12.10 -8.30
CA TYR A 67 7.88 -10.95 -7.43
C TYR A 67 7.31 -9.73 -8.18
N PRO A 68 5.97 -9.66 -8.33
CA PRO A 68 5.35 -8.60 -9.13
C PRO A 68 5.43 -7.25 -8.41
N GLN A 69 5.73 -6.19 -9.18
CA GLN A 69 5.64 -4.81 -8.70
C GLN A 69 4.19 -4.45 -8.41
N VAL A 70 3.94 -3.77 -7.29
CA VAL A 70 2.62 -3.26 -6.91
C VAL A 70 2.55 -1.78 -7.25
N THR A 71 1.56 -1.37 -8.05
CA THR A 71 1.30 0.04 -8.34
C THR A 71 -0.08 0.44 -7.83
N VAL A 72 -0.15 1.54 -7.08
CA VAL A 72 -1.39 2.11 -6.55
C VAL A 72 -1.60 3.48 -7.17
N ASP A 73 -2.74 3.67 -7.85
CA ASP A 73 -3.18 4.99 -8.29
C ASP A 73 -3.95 5.66 -7.13
N GLN A 74 -3.42 6.77 -6.65
CA GLN A 74 -3.93 7.50 -5.48
C GLN A 74 -5.35 8.03 -5.71
N ARG A 75 -5.65 8.47 -6.94
CA ARG A 75 -6.98 8.98 -7.27
C ARG A 75 -7.97 7.82 -7.27
N LEU A 76 -7.66 6.72 -7.96
CA LEU A 76 -8.54 5.55 -8.01
C LEU A 76 -8.76 4.91 -6.63
N ALA A 77 -7.75 4.93 -5.77
CA ALA A 77 -7.87 4.42 -4.41
C ALA A 77 -8.85 5.23 -3.55
N SER A 78 -9.10 6.51 -3.87
CA SER A 78 -9.94 7.41 -3.07
C SER A 78 -11.09 8.07 -3.84
N LEU A 79 -11.56 7.47 -4.95
CA LEU A 79 -12.82 7.84 -5.62
C LEU A 79 -14.02 7.27 -4.88
#